data_AF-A0A845RU78-F1
#
_entry.id   AF-A0A845RU78-F1
#
_cell.length_a   1.000
_cell.length_b   1.000
_cell.length_c   1.000
_cell.angle_alpha   90.00
_cell.angle_beta   90.00
_cell.angle_gamma   90.00
#
_symmetry.space_group_name_H-M   'P 1'
#
loop_
_entity.id
_entity.type
_entity.pdbx_description
1 polymer ?
#
loop_
_entity_poly.entity_id
_entity_poly.type
_entity_poly.pdbx_seq_one_letter_code
_entity_poly.pdbx_strand_id
1 'polypeptide(L)'
;MMPALVDFIEKLPANNQIAFGQMLNVLSEDDAGFIEDYLIIGSNLPGNIINKINQAFIKAGFPQFNWDNCQMDTSNMCFDSWFDEIE
;
A
#
# COMPACT_ATOMS: atom_id res chain seq x y z
N MET A 1 -0.31 -0.78 17.96
CA MET A 1 0.17 -0.68 16.57
C MET A 1 1.59 -1.21 16.55
N MET A 2 1.90 -2.15 15.65
CA MET A 2 3.15 -2.92 15.71
C MET A 2 4.34 -2.15 15.09
N PRO A 3 5.57 -2.28 15.61
CA PRO A 3 6.70 -1.42 15.25
C PRO A 3 7.05 -1.41 13.76
N ALA A 4 7.05 -2.59 13.12
CA ALA A 4 7.38 -2.73 11.70
C ALA A 4 6.39 -1.99 10.78
N LEU A 5 5.12 -1.96 11.17
CA LEU A 5 4.04 -1.33 10.41
C LEU A 5 4.09 0.20 10.54
N VAL A 6 4.46 0.72 11.72
CA VAL A 6 4.71 2.14 11.95
C VAL A 6 5.93 2.61 11.14
N ASP A 7 7.05 1.89 11.24
CA ASP A 7 8.27 2.19 10.48
C ASP A 7 8.04 2.20 8.96
N PHE A 8 7.16 1.31 8.48
CA PHE A 8 6.76 1.28 7.08
C PHE A 8 5.95 2.52 6.69
N ILE A 9 4.92 2.87 7.47
CA ILE A 9 4.08 4.04 7.21
C ILE A 9 4.94 5.32 7.23
N GLU A 10 5.84 5.48 8.20
CA GLU A 10 6.68 6.69 8.30
C GLU A 10 7.59 6.89 7.08
N LYS A 11 7.92 5.82 6.36
CA LYS A 11 8.73 5.87 5.13
C LYS A 11 7.92 6.12 3.86
N LEU A 12 6.58 6.04 3.93
CA LEU A 12 5.72 6.36 2.79
C LEU A 12 5.69 7.88 2.54
N PRO A 13 5.45 8.32 1.30
CA PRO A 13 5.15 9.73 1.00
C PRO A 13 3.98 10.23 1.86
N ALA A 14 4.00 11.50 2.29
CA ALA A 14 3.02 12.05 3.25
C ALA A 14 1.55 11.79 2.87
N ASN A 15 1.20 11.88 1.58
CA ASN A 15 -0.16 11.59 1.09
C ASN A 15 -0.52 10.09 1.22
N ASN A 16 0.46 9.22 1.01
CA ASN A 16 0.30 7.78 1.10
C ASN A 16 0.21 7.34 2.57
N GLN A 17 0.89 8.03 3.51
CA GLN A 17 0.78 7.75 4.95
C GLN A 17 -0.66 7.85 5.42
N ILE A 18 -1.36 8.93 5.03
CA ILE A 18 -2.75 9.17 5.40
C ILE A 18 -3.65 8.09 4.77
N ALA A 19 -3.48 7.83 3.48
CA ALA A 19 -4.28 6.82 2.78
C ALA A 19 -4.08 5.42 3.38
N PHE A 20 -2.84 5.04 3.67
CA PHE A 20 -2.51 3.74 4.25
C PHE A 20 -3.03 3.60 5.69
N GLY A 21 -2.88 4.64 6.52
CA GLY A 21 -3.41 4.66 7.88
C GLY A 21 -4.94 4.55 7.92
N GLN A 22 -5.64 5.25 7.02
CA GLN A 22 -7.10 5.15 6.90
C GLN A 22 -7.53 3.79 6.35
N MET A 23 -6.80 3.22 5.39
CA MET A 23 -7.03 1.87 4.89
C MET A 23 -6.89 0.83 6.00
N LEU A 24 -5.86 0.92 6.85
CA LEU A 24 -5.66 0.02 7.98
C LEU A 24 -6.80 0.06 9.00
N ASN A 25 -7.40 1.24 9.23
CA ASN A 25 -8.56 1.37 10.12
C ASN A 25 -9.82 0.66 9.56
N VAL A 26 -9.86 0.42 8.24
CA VAL A 26 -10.96 -0.26 7.56
C VAL A 26 -10.67 -1.76 7.38
N LEU A 27 -9.40 -2.11 7.25
CA LEU A 27 -8.95 -3.50 7.12
C LEU A 27 -9.15 -4.25 8.45
N SER A 28 -9.45 -5.55 8.38
CA SER A 28 -9.53 -6.36 9.60
C SER A 28 -8.14 -6.55 10.22
N GLU A 29 -8.06 -6.74 11.54
CA GLU A 29 -6.79 -6.98 12.22
C GLU A 29 -6.08 -8.23 11.71
N ASP A 30 -6.84 -9.29 11.39
CA ASP A 30 -6.32 -10.51 10.77
C ASP A 30 -5.70 -10.24 9.39
N ASP A 31 -6.40 -9.46 8.54
CA ASP A 31 -5.91 -9.10 7.21
C ASP A 31 -4.69 -8.16 7.28
N ALA A 32 -4.61 -7.30 8.31
CA ALA A 32 -3.45 -6.48 8.60
C ALA A 32 -2.25 -7.30 9.09
N GLY A 33 -2.48 -8.42 9.79
CA GLY A 33 -1.42 -9.35 10.19
C GLY A 33 -0.64 -9.91 9.00
N PHE A 34 -1.30 -10.16 7.86
CA PHE A 34 -0.59 -10.57 6.64
C PHE A 34 0.35 -9.48 6.09
N ILE A 35 -0.03 -8.20 6.23
CA ILE A 35 0.84 -7.07 5.86
C ILE A 35 2.07 -7.06 6.76
N GLU A 36 1.89 -7.30 8.06
CA GLU A 36 3.01 -7.40 8.98
C GLU A 36 3.94 -8.56 8.64
N ASP A 37 3.40 -9.75 8.37
CA ASP A 37 4.20 -10.90 7.96
C ASP A 37 5.01 -10.58 6.70
N TYR A 38 4.41 -9.90 5.71
CA TYR A 38 5.13 -9.44 4.52
C TYR A 38 6.31 -8.52 4.90
N LEU A 39 6.12 -7.60 5.85
CA LEU A 39 7.15 -6.64 6.28
C LEU A 39 8.27 -7.28 7.13
N ILE A 40 7.94 -8.23 8.00
CA ILE A 40 8.90 -8.82 8.95
C ILE A 40 9.65 -10.00 8.33
N ILE A 41 8.93 -10.92 7.69
CA ILE A 41 9.48 -12.18 7.20
C ILE A 41 9.57 -12.26 5.67
N GLY A 42 9.12 -11.22 4.94
CA GLY A 42 9.15 -11.19 3.48
C GLY A 42 8.19 -12.19 2.83
N SER A 43 7.14 -12.60 3.54
CA SER A 43 6.16 -13.55 3.02
C SER A 43 5.33 -12.91 1.90
N ASN A 44 5.07 -13.64 0.81
CA ASN A 44 4.23 -13.11 -0.26
C ASN A 44 2.80 -12.91 0.22
N LEU A 45 2.24 -11.73 -0.03
CA LEU A 45 0.84 -11.46 0.24
C LEU A 45 -0.07 -12.30 -0.68
N PRO A 46 -1.03 -13.05 -0.12
CA PRO A 46 -2.00 -13.77 -0.92
C PRO A 46 -2.86 -12.80 -1.76
N GLY A 47 -3.17 -13.16 -3.00
CA GLY A 47 -3.94 -12.28 -3.91
C GLY A 47 -5.33 -11.89 -3.39
N ASN A 48 -5.96 -12.72 -2.57
CA ASN A 48 -7.21 -12.38 -1.89
C ASN A 48 -7.02 -11.29 -0.82
N ILE A 49 -5.87 -11.25 -0.13
CA ILE A 49 -5.53 -10.19 0.83
C ILE A 49 -5.26 -8.88 0.08
N ILE A 50 -4.51 -8.93 -1.02
CA ILE A 50 -4.28 -7.76 -1.89
C ILE A 50 -5.61 -7.16 -2.37
N ASN A 51 -6.55 -8.00 -2.82
CA ASN A 51 -7.89 -7.54 -3.19
C ASN A 51 -8.63 -6.87 -2.03
N LYS A 52 -8.54 -7.41 -0.82
CA LYS A 52 -9.16 -6.80 0.37
C LYS A 52 -8.52 -5.47 0.74
N ILE A 53 -7.19 -5.35 0.64
CA ILE A 53 -6.46 -4.10 0.85
C ILE A 53 -6.93 -3.04 -0.16
N ASN A 54 -7.00 -3.40 -1.45
CA ASN A 54 -7.49 -2.50 -2.50
C ASN A 54 -8.93 -2.05 -2.25
N GLN A 55 -9.79 -2.96 -1.80
CA GLN A 55 -11.16 -2.61 -1.38
C GLN A 55 -11.20 -1.73 -0.13
N ALA A 56 -10.29 -1.92 0.82
CA ALA A 56 -10.18 -1.09 2.02
C ALA A 56 -9.74 0.34 1.67
N PHE A 57 -8.84 0.53 0.70
CA PHE A 57 -8.51 1.86 0.16
C PHE A 57 -9.74 2.56 -0.43
N ILE A 58 -10.53 1.86 -1.24
CA ILE A 58 -11.77 2.41 -1.83
C ILE A 58 -12.74 2.82 -0.71
N LYS A 59 -12.96 1.95 0.29
CA LYS A 59 -13.86 2.22 1.43
C LYS A 59 -13.38 3.36 2.33
N ALA A 60 -12.06 3.53 2.45
CA ALA A 60 -11.44 4.62 3.19
C ALA A 60 -11.50 5.98 2.44
N GLY A 61 -12.01 6.01 1.21
CA GLY A 61 -12.13 7.22 0.40
C GLY A 61 -10.92 7.51 -0.49
N PHE A 62 -10.05 6.51 -0.70
CA PHE A 62 -8.80 6.61 -1.45
C PHE A 62 -8.77 5.67 -2.67
N PRO A 63 -9.75 5.72 -3.59
CA PRO A 63 -9.87 4.76 -4.69
C PRO A 63 -8.71 4.78 -5.70
N GLN A 64 -7.91 5.84 -5.72
CA GLN A 64 -6.70 5.96 -6.53
C GLN A 64 -5.52 5.13 -5.99
N PHE A 65 -5.61 4.69 -4.73
CA PHE A 65 -4.57 3.90 -4.08
C PHE A 65 -4.91 2.41 -4.09
N ASN A 66 -3.88 1.59 -4.29
CA ASN A 66 -3.90 0.14 -4.19
C ASN A 66 -2.58 -0.33 -3.56
N TRP A 67 -2.48 -1.62 -3.23
CA TRP A 67 -1.28 -2.18 -2.60
C TRP A 67 0.02 -1.93 -3.39
N ASP A 68 -0.04 -1.98 -4.72
CA ASP A 68 1.16 -1.86 -5.56
C ASP A 68 1.63 -0.41 -5.70
N ASN A 69 0.70 0.55 -5.77
CA ASN A 69 1.02 1.96 -5.99
C ASN A 69 1.14 2.77 -4.69
N CYS A 70 0.57 2.31 -3.57
CA CYS A 70 0.62 3.04 -2.30
C CYS A 70 2.02 3.04 -1.69
N GLN A 71 2.90 2.15 -2.16
CA GLN A 71 4.29 2.01 -1.71
C GLN A 71 5.26 2.89 -2.50
N MET A 72 4.83 3.47 -3.62
CA MET A 72 5.68 4.27 -4.49
C MET A 72 5.48 5.76 -4.24
N ASP A 73 6.57 6.52 -4.27
CA ASP A 73 6.50 7.98 -4.38
C ASP A 73 6.17 8.39 -5.82
N THR A 74 4.89 8.59 -6.09
CA THR A 74 4.42 9.05 -7.41
C THR A 74 4.53 10.56 -7.57
N SER A 75 4.97 11.29 -6.54
CA SER A 75 5.08 12.76 -6.54
C SER A 75 6.10 13.28 -7.55
N ASN A 76 7.10 12.45 -7.92
CA ASN A 76 8.11 12.73 -8.94
C ASN A 76 7.92 11.94 -10.25
N MET A 77 6.85 11.15 -10.36
CA MET A 77 6.51 10.49 -11.62
C MET A 77 5.78 11.49 -12.52
N CYS A 78 6.56 12.28 -13.26
CA CYS A 78 6.07 12.85 -14.49
C CYS A 78 5.69 11.65 -15.38
N PHE A 79 4.40 11.45 -15.67
CA PHE A 79 3.96 10.55 -16.73
C PHE A 79 4.27 11.19 -18.10
N ASP A 80 5.52 11.61 -18.30
CA ASP A 80 6.04 11.97 -19.60
C ASP A 80 6.66 10.71 -20.20
N SER A 81 5.93 10.14 -21.15
CA SER A 81 6.35 9.20 -22.19
C SER A 81 7.39 8.14 -21.82
N TRP A 82 6.93 6.91 -21.56
CA TRP A 82 7.75 5.73 -21.82
C TRP A 82 6.93 4.57 -22.40
N PHE A 83 6.16 4.85 -23.45
CA PHE A 83 6.15 3.93 -24.58
C PHE A 83 7.31 4.39 -25.46
N ASP A 84 8.44 3.69 -25.37
CA ASP A 84 9.43 3.50 -26.44
C ASP A 84 10.76 3.17 -25.79
N GLU A 85 11.07 1.87 -25.77
CA GLU A 85 12.37 1.33 -26.18
C GLU A 85 12.26 -0.20 -26.12
N ILE A 86 11.65 -0.77 -27.18
CA ILE A 86 12.07 -2.07 -27.67
C ILE A 86 12.92 -1.79 -28.91
N GLU A 87 14.24 -1.87 -28.76
CA GLU A 87 15.18 -2.24 -29.82
C GLU A 87 16.19 -3.26 -29.27
#